data_AF-A0A842U470-F1
#
_entry.id   AF-A0A842U470-F1
#
_cell.length_a   1.000
_cell.length_b   1.000
_cell.length_c   1.000
_cell.angle_alpha   90.00
_cell.angle_beta   90.00
_cell.angle_gamma   90.00
#
_symmetry.space_group_name_H-M   'P 1'
#
loop_
_entity.id
_entity.type
_entity.pdbx_description
1 polymer ?
#
loop_
_entity_poly.entity_id
_entity_poly.type
_entity_poly.pdbx_seq_one_letter_code
_entity_poly.pdbx_strand_id
1 'polypeptide(L)'
;MTIEKILNRINFLLRDAGFEMFQFDNLKSGNYCFDFLVKKRNSIFMIKVFPNIDNLNEPVVKNVKNLSVLLNSHPILIGIKNRYDKLEENTIYIREDLPFISLKTFENVLVQNVFPHILARRGGGVIFLDGDLMKSIRIKKGLSRKDISEKLGVTKRTICSYENESMRP
;
A
#
# COMPACT_ATOMS: atom_id res chain seq x y z
N MET A 1 -15.19 -11.84 5.15
CA MET A 1 -15.95 -10.59 4.90
C MET A 1 -16.30 -10.58 3.43
N THR A 2 -17.57 -10.33 3.07
CA THR A 2 -17.98 -10.23 1.66
C THR A 2 -17.42 -8.96 1.03
N ILE A 3 -17.22 -8.96 -0.29
CA ILE A 3 -16.77 -7.77 -1.05
C ILE A 3 -17.72 -6.60 -0.81
N GLU A 4 -19.02 -6.84 -0.79
CA GLU A 4 -20.04 -5.82 -0.51
C GLU A 4 -19.85 -5.14 0.86
N LYS A 5 -19.55 -5.92 1.92
CA LYS A 5 -19.24 -5.35 3.24
C LYS A 5 -17.98 -4.49 3.21
N ILE A 6 -16.97 -4.87 2.42
CA ILE A 6 -15.74 -4.07 2.23
C ILE A 6 -16.07 -2.76 1.52
N LEU A 7 -16.81 -2.82 0.42
CA LEU A 7 -17.20 -1.63 -0.34
C LEU A 7 -18.03 -0.67 0.52
N ASN A 8 -19.00 -1.18 1.29
CA ASN A 8 -19.78 -0.37 2.22
C ASN A 8 -18.90 0.29 3.30
N ARG A 9 -17.91 -0.43 3.83
CA ARG A 9 -16.96 0.14 4.79
C ARG A 9 -16.09 1.22 4.15
N ILE A 10 -15.59 1.01 2.94
CA ILE A 10 -14.80 2.00 2.19
C ILE A 10 -15.62 3.26 1.93
N ASN A 11 -16.87 3.12 1.47
CA ASN A 11 -17.79 4.24 1.23
C ASN A 11 -18.00 5.05 2.52
N PHE A 12 -18.26 4.39 3.65
CA PHE A 12 -18.37 5.06 4.94
C PHE A 12 -17.10 5.84 5.30
N LEU A 13 -15.92 5.20 5.23
CA LEU A 13 -14.64 5.82 5.57
C LEU A 13 -14.33 7.03 4.67
N LEU A 14 -14.60 6.93 3.37
CA LEU A 14 -14.38 8.02 2.42
C LEU A 14 -15.28 9.22 2.73
N ARG A 15 -16.57 8.99 3.03
CA ARG A 15 -17.51 10.05 3.39
C ARG A 15 -17.14 10.73 4.70
N ASP A 16 -16.82 9.93 5.72
CA ASP A 16 -16.39 10.43 7.03
C ASP A 16 -15.10 11.26 6.93
N ALA A 17 -14.17 10.82 6.07
CA ALA A 17 -12.95 11.57 5.75
C ALA A 17 -13.16 12.77 4.80
N GLY A 18 -14.41 13.13 4.46
CA GLY A 18 -14.75 14.31 3.67
C GLY A 18 -14.40 14.22 2.18
N PHE A 19 -14.41 13.02 1.59
CA PHE A 19 -14.26 12.85 0.14
C PHE A 19 -15.60 13.08 -0.58
N GLU A 20 -15.54 13.76 -1.72
CA GLU A 20 -16.65 13.89 -2.66
C GLU A 20 -16.67 12.66 -3.57
N MET A 21 -17.79 11.93 -3.61
CA MET A 21 -17.91 10.77 -4.48
C MET A 21 -18.51 11.16 -5.83
N PHE A 22 -17.89 10.71 -6.92
CA PHE A 22 -18.50 10.80 -8.24
C PHE A 22 -19.64 9.77 -8.33
N GLN A 23 -20.84 10.25 -8.63
CA GLN A 23 -21.99 9.38 -8.91
C GLN A 23 -21.96 8.96 -10.37
N PHE A 24 -22.12 7.67 -10.60
CA PHE A 24 -22.27 7.11 -11.93
C PHE A 24 -23.59 6.35 -11.96
N ASP A 25 -24.58 6.91 -12.66
CA ASP A 25 -25.96 6.44 -12.57
C ASP A 25 -26.21 5.03 -13.15
N ASN A 26 -25.20 4.37 -13.73
CA ASN A 26 -25.34 3.11 -14.47
C ASN A 26 -24.23 2.05 -14.21
N LEU A 27 -23.70 1.90 -12.99
CA LEU A 27 -22.63 0.92 -12.69
C LEU A 27 -23.11 -0.52 -12.41
N LYS A 28 -24.33 -0.91 -12.79
CA LYS A 28 -24.91 -2.18 -12.32
C LYS A 28 -24.41 -3.46 -13.03
N SER A 29 -23.56 -3.41 -14.07
CA SER A 29 -23.21 -4.63 -14.82
C SER A 29 -21.84 -4.70 -15.52
N GLY A 30 -20.80 -4.02 -15.01
CA GLY A 30 -19.47 -4.06 -15.63
C GLY A 30 -18.34 -4.50 -14.69
N ASN A 31 -17.37 -5.25 -15.21
CA ASN A 31 -16.03 -5.37 -14.62
C ASN A 31 -15.30 -4.01 -14.75
N TYR A 32 -15.74 -3.01 -14.01
CA TYR A 32 -15.13 -1.68 -14.04
C TYR A 32 -13.73 -1.73 -13.44
N CYS A 33 -12.85 -0.90 -14.01
CA CYS A 33 -11.45 -0.80 -13.59
C CYS A 33 -11.27 -0.09 -12.24
N PHE A 34 -12.35 0.44 -11.66
CA PHE A 34 -12.42 1.00 -10.32
C PHE A 34 -13.77 0.68 -9.66
N ASP A 35 -13.83 0.74 -8.34
CA ASP A 35 -15.07 0.61 -7.56
C ASP A 35 -15.55 1.97 -7.06
N PHE A 36 -14.62 2.89 -6.78
CA PHE A 36 -14.93 4.28 -6.46
C PHE A 36 -14.03 5.23 -7.23
N LEU A 37 -14.61 6.32 -7.70
CA LEU A 37 -13.87 7.52 -8.07
C LEU A 37 -14.28 8.60 -7.08
N VAL A 38 -13.32 9.23 -6.44
CA VAL A 38 -13.56 10.26 -5.43
C VAL A 38 -12.61 11.43 -5.59
N LYS A 39 -13.01 12.60 -5.09
CA LYS A 39 -12.22 13.82 -5.08
C LYS A 39 -12.01 14.27 -3.64
N LYS A 40 -10.81 14.77 -3.36
CA LYS A 40 -10.52 15.51 -2.12
C LYS A 40 -9.60 16.66 -2.47
N ARG A 41 -10.05 17.88 -2.16
CA ARG A 41 -9.38 19.13 -2.56
C ARG A 41 -9.18 19.15 -4.09
N ASN A 42 -7.94 19.22 -4.57
CA ASN A 42 -7.61 19.28 -5.99
C ASN A 42 -7.13 17.94 -6.58
N SER A 43 -7.26 16.85 -5.82
CA SER A 43 -6.78 15.53 -6.23
C SER A 43 -7.95 14.56 -6.42
N ILE A 44 -7.90 13.81 -7.52
CA ILE A 44 -8.81 12.70 -7.80
C ILE A 44 -8.13 11.40 -7.37
N PHE A 45 -8.90 10.52 -6.73
CA PHE A 45 -8.46 9.20 -6.30
C PHE A 45 -9.36 8.14 -6.92
N MET A 46 -8.75 7.08 -7.42
CA MET A 46 -9.42 5.93 -8.00
C MET A 46 -9.19 4.73 -7.06
N ILE A 47 -10.25 4.19 -6.48
CA ILE A 47 -10.16 3.07 -5.54
C ILE A 47 -10.62 1.78 -6.23
N LYS A 48 -9.82 0.72 -6.12
CA LYS A 48 -10.20 -0.62 -6.60
C LYS A 48 -9.87 -1.69 -5.56
N VAL A 49 -10.81 -2.59 -5.32
CA VAL A 49 -10.72 -3.72 -4.40
C VAL A 49 -10.43 -5.00 -5.17
N PHE A 50 -9.42 -5.74 -4.70
CA PHE A 50 -8.98 -7.01 -5.26
C PHE A 50 -9.20 -8.14 -4.26
N PRO A 51 -10.01 -9.15 -4.60
CA PRO A 51 -10.21 -10.31 -3.73
C PRO A 51 -8.93 -11.11 -3.51
N ASN A 52 -8.09 -11.22 -4.53
CA ASN A 52 -6.77 -11.83 -4.44
C ASN A 52 -5.78 -11.01 -5.27
N ILE A 53 -4.74 -10.47 -4.63
CA ILE A 53 -3.72 -9.65 -5.30
C ILE A 53 -2.73 -10.46 -6.15
N ASP A 54 -2.73 -11.79 -6.01
CA ASP A 54 -1.91 -12.68 -6.87
C ASP A 54 -2.65 -13.09 -8.16
N ASN A 55 -3.95 -12.78 -8.27
CA ASN A 55 -4.77 -13.05 -9.46
C ASN A 55 -4.84 -11.82 -10.38
N LEU A 56 -3.69 -11.20 -10.65
CA LEU A 56 -3.60 -10.05 -11.56
C LEU A 56 -3.22 -10.54 -12.95
N ASN A 57 -3.95 -10.05 -13.96
CA ASN A 57 -3.63 -10.28 -15.36
C ASN A 57 -3.09 -8.99 -15.98
N GLU A 58 -2.22 -9.11 -16.99
CA GLU A 58 -1.61 -7.98 -17.70
C GLU A 58 -2.64 -6.91 -18.17
N PRO A 59 -3.82 -7.27 -18.71
CA PRO A 59 -4.83 -6.28 -19.09
C PRO A 59 -5.33 -5.44 -17.91
N VAL A 60 -5.48 -6.05 -16.73
CA VAL A 60 -5.94 -5.34 -15.53
C VAL A 60 -4.91 -4.32 -15.08
N VAL A 61 -3.64 -4.70 -15.06
CA VAL A 61 -2.52 -3.81 -14.71
C VAL A 61 -2.46 -2.62 -15.65
N LYS A 62 -2.53 -2.88 -16.96
CA LYS A 62 -2.52 -1.86 -17.99
C LYS A 62 -3.72 -0.91 -17.86
N ASN A 63 -4.91 -1.45 -17.61
CA ASN A 63 -6.12 -0.63 -17.45
C ASN A 63 -6.04 0.30 -16.25
N VAL A 64 -5.56 -0.18 -15.09
CA VAL A 64 -5.37 0.65 -13.90
C VAL A 64 -4.37 1.78 -14.19
N LYS A 65 -3.22 1.47 -14.80
CA LYS A 65 -2.21 2.47 -15.17
C LYS A 65 -2.77 3.50 -16.15
N ASN A 66 -3.41 3.05 -17.22
CA ASN A 66 -3.97 3.93 -18.25
C ASN A 66 -5.06 4.85 -17.70
N LEU A 67 -6.00 4.33 -16.91
CA LEU A 67 -7.07 5.15 -16.33
C LEU A 67 -6.55 6.14 -15.30
N SER A 68 -5.52 5.77 -14.54
CA SER A 68 -4.87 6.69 -13.61
C SER A 68 -4.32 7.92 -14.36
N VAL A 69 -3.67 7.69 -15.51
CA VAL A 69 -3.16 8.77 -16.37
C VAL A 69 -4.29 9.56 -17.02
N LEU A 70 -5.27 8.88 -17.63
CA LEU A 70 -6.37 9.52 -18.35
C LEU A 70 -7.22 10.42 -17.45
N LEU A 71 -7.46 10.01 -16.21
CA LEU A 71 -8.25 10.75 -15.23
C LEU A 71 -7.40 11.69 -14.36
N ASN A 72 -6.08 11.74 -14.57
CA ASN A 72 -5.13 12.39 -13.67
C ASN A 72 -5.41 12.06 -12.19
N SER A 73 -5.61 10.76 -11.93
CA SER A 73 -6.05 10.25 -10.63
C SER A 73 -4.98 9.40 -9.95
N HIS A 74 -5.02 9.36 -8.63
CA HIS A 74 -4.13 8.57 -7.82
C HIS A 74 -4.81 7.22 -7.50
N PRO A 75 -4.29 6.08 -7.98
CA PRO A 75 -4.88 4.79 -7.70
C PRO A 75 -4.59 4.35 -6.26
N ILE A 76 -5.64 3.93 -5.55
CA ILE A 76 -5.55 3.28 -4.24
C ILE A 76 -6.09 1.86 -4.40
N LEU A 77 -5.21 0.87 -4.36
CA LEU A 77 -5.57 -0.52 -4.58
C LEU A 77 -5.65 -1.25 -3.23
N ILE A 78 -6.81 -1.81 -2.93
CA ILE A 78 -7.10 -2.48 -1.67
C ILE A 78 -7.18 -3.98 -1.92
N GLY A 79 -6.31 -4.76 -1.29
CA GLY A 79 -6.33 -6.21 -1.37
C GLY A 79 -6.95 -6.86 -0.14
N ILE A 80 -7.67 -7.97 -0.33
CA ILE A 80 -8.21 -8.77 0.78
C ILE A 80 -7.18 -9.81 1.24
N LYS A 81 -6.64 -10.56 0.29
CA LYS A 81 -5.68 -11.63 0.54
C LYS A 81 -4.71 -11.78 -0.62
N ASN A 82 -3.64 -12.52 -0.36
CA ASN A 82 -2.79 -13.15 -1.35
C ASN A 82 -3.17 -14.64 -1.46
N ARG A 83 -2.33 -15.44 -2.11
CA ARG A 83 -2.54 -16.89 -2.28
C ARG A 83 -2.62 -17.66 -0.96
N TYR A 84 -1.91 -17.21 0.07
CA TYR A 84 -1.71 -17.93 1.33
C TYR A 84 -2.56 -17.32 2.45
N ASP A 85 -2.49 -16.00 2.62
CA ASP A 85 -2.98 -15.30 3.79
C ASP A 85 -3.67 -13.97 3.44
N LYS A 86 -4.38 -13.43 4.43
CA LYS A 86 -4.88 -12.05 4.37
C LYS A 86 -3.71 -11.07 4.32
N LEU A 87 -3.95 -9.91 3.72
CA LEU A 87 -2.94 -8.85 3.73
C LEU A 87 -2.80 -8.26 5.14
N GLU A 88 -1.56 -8.12 5.58
CA GLU A 88 -1.22 -7.55 6.87
C GLU A 88 -1.51 -6.04 6.94
N GLU A 89 -1.58 -5.53 8.15
CA GLU A 89 -1.73 -4.10 8.43
C GLU A 89 -0.38 -3.39 8.30
N ASN A 90 -0.40 -2.12 7.91
CA ASN A 90 0.79 -1.27 7.75
C ASN A 90 1.80 -1.76 6.69
N THR A 91 1.35 -2.64 5.79
CA THR A 91 2.15 -3.24 4.73
C THR A 91 1.64 -2.86 3.34
N ILE A 92 2.55 -2.40 2.48
CA ILE A 92 2.36 -2.22 1.04
C ILE A 92 2.86 -3.46 0.33
N TYR A 93 1.97 -4.18 -0.35
CA TYR A 93 2.32 -5.33 -1.18
C TYR A 93 2.51 -4.88 -2.63
N ILE A 94 3.66 -5.19 -3.24
CA ILE A 94 3.89 -4.92 -4.66
C ILE A 94 3.63 -6.19 -5.46
N ARG A 95 2.72 -6.12 -6.45
CA ARG A 95 2.44 -7.19 -7.42
C ARG A 95 2.28 -6.59 -8.81
N GLU A 96 3.01 -7.13 -9.80
CA GLU A 96 2.97 -6.63 -11.18
C GLU A 96 3.09 -5.08 -11.26
N ASP A 97 4.03 -4.52 -10.47
CA ASP A 97 4.30 -3.08 -10.27
C ASP A 97 3.15 -2.24 -9.68
N LEU A 98 2.10 -2.88 -9.17
CA LEU A 98 0.99 -2.21 -8.51
C LEU A 98 1.11 -2.31 -6.98
N PRO A 99 0.95 -1.19 -6.24
CA PRO A 99 0.95 -1.19 -4.78
C PRO A 99 -0.44 -1.50 -4.22
N PHE A 100 -0.52 -2.49 -3.34
CA PHE A 100 -1.73 -2.90 -2.64
C PHE A 100 -1.59 -2.70 -1.14
N ILE A 101 -2.65 -2.26 -0.50
CA ILE A 101 -2.75 -2.19 0.96
C ILE A 101 -3.97 -2.96 1.44
N SER A 102 -3.98 -3.36 2.71
CA SER A 102 -5.19 -3.94 3.33
C SER A 102 -6.23 -2.86 3.61
N LEU A 103 -7.51 -3.26 3.72
CA LEU A 103 -8.60 -2.36 4.13
C LEU A 103 -8.29 -1.67 5.46
N LYS A 104 -7.66 -2.40 6.39
CA LYS A 104 -7.34 -1.87 7.71
C LYS A 104 -6.24 -0.82 7.64
N THR A 105 -5.24 -1.01 6.79
CA THR A 105 -4.22 0.02 6.49
C THR A 105 -4.87 1.27 5.90
N PHE A 106 -5.82 1.10 4.96
CA PHE A 106 -6.56 2.23 4.39
C PHE A 106 -7.36 3.00 5.45
N GLU A 107 -8.02 2.30 6.37
CA GLU A 107 -8.70 2.90 7.52
C GLU A 107 -7.74 3.67 8.42
N ASN A 108 -6.59 3.08 8.78
CA ASN A 108 -5.58 3.73 9.62
C ASN A 108 -5.04 5.02 8.98
N VAL A 109 -4.81 5.02 7.66
CA VAL A 109 -4.39 6.21 6.92
C VAL A 109 -5.45 7.31 7.00
N LEU A 110 -6.72 6.98 6.79
CA LEU A 110 -7.80 7.97 6.75
C LEU A 110 -8.18 8.52 8.13
N VAL A 111 -8.25 7.64 9.13
CA VAL A 111 -8.81 7.96 10.46
C VAL A 111 -7.72 8.37 11.45
N GLN A 112 -6.59 7.66 11.43
CA GLN A 112 -5.52 7.81 12.43
C GLN A 112 -4.30 8.56 11.89
N ASN A 113 -4.27 8.86 10.58
CA ASN A 113 -3.10 9.42 9.90
C ASN A 113 -1.82 8.57 10.06
N VAL A 114 -1.99 7.24 10.15
CA VAL A 114 -0.90 6.26 10.27
C VAL A 114 -0.67 5.62 8.91
N PHE A 115 0.53 5.84 8.35
CA PHE A 115 0.91 5.34 7.03
C PHE A 115 1.63 3.98 7.11
N PRO A 116 1.44 3.09 6.12
CA PRO A 116 2.19 1.85 6.06
C PRO A 116 3.69 2.11 5.91
N HIS A 117 4.49 1.27 6.56
CA HIS A 117 5.95 1.39 6.61
C HIS A 117 6.66 0.09 6.20
N ILE A 118 5.91 -0.99 5.99
CA ILE A 118 6.44 -2.27 5.50
C ILE A 118 6.15 -2.36 4.00
N LEU A 119 7.10 -2.84 3.22
CA LEU A 119 6.95 -3.17 1.81
C LEU A 119 7.19 -4.65 1.58
N ALA A 120 6.17 -5.37 1.11
CA ALA A 120 6.25 -6.80 0.81
C ALA A 120 6.36 -7.05 -0.71
N ARG A 121 7.48 -7.66 -1.13
CA ARG A 121 7.70 -8.20 -2.48
C ARG A 121 7.75 -9.74 -2.42
N ARG A 122 7.84 -10.41 -3.59
CA ARG A 122 8.13 -11.84 -3.63
C ARG A 122 9.51 -12.07 -2.97
N GLY A 123 9.56 -12.87 -1.90
CA GLY A 123 10.80 -13.16 -1.16
C GLY A 123 10.97 -12.46 0.19
N GLY A 124 10.01 -11.64 0.64
CA GLY A 124 9.99 -11.08 1.99
C GLY A 124 9.57 -9.61 2.06
N GLY A 125 9.42 -9.11 3.29
CA GLY A 125 9.15 -7.71 3.59
C GLY A 125 10.43 -6.92 3.90
N VAL A 126 10.52 -5.70 3.39
CA VAL A 126 11.50 -4.68 3.82
C VAL A 126 10.77 -3.55 4.53
N ILE A 127 11.42 -2.88 5.48
CA ILE A 127 10.82 -1.72 6.16
C ILE A 127 11.40 -0.44 5.55
N PHE A 128 10.55 0.56 5.31
CA PHE A 128 11.01 1.89 4.94
C PHE A 128 11.71 2.53 6.15
N LEU A 129 13.03 2.55 6.12
CA LEU A 129 13.85 3.24 7.10
C LEU A 129 14.62 4.38 6.42
N ASP A 130 14.87 5.44 7.19
CA ASP A 130 15.84 6.45 6.85
C ASP A 130 17.24 5.91 7.16
N GLY A 131 17.95 5.52 6.09
CA GLY A 131 19.26 4.90 6.17
C GLY A 131 20.31 5.85 6.73
N ASP A 132 20.25 7.12 6.32
CA ASP A 132 21.15 8.17 6.79
C ASP A 132 20.89 8.50 8.26
N LEU A 133 19.62 8.63 8.66
CA LEU A 133 19.25 8.84 10.05
C LEU A 133 19.69 7.65 10.91
N MET A 134 19.43 6.42 10.46
CA MET A 134 19.85 5.20 11.14
C MET A 134 21.37 5.16 11.35
N LYS A 135 22.14 5.47 10.30
CA LYS A 135 23.61 5.55 10.35
C LYS A 135 24.06 6.63 11.32
N SER A 136 23.43 7.81 11.28
CA SER A 136 23.78 8.94 12.16
C SER A 136 23.55 8.61 13.64
N ILE A 137 22.42 7.98 13.98
CA ILE A 137 22.10 7.57 15.35
C ILE A 137 23.05 6.49 15.83
N ARG A 138 23.34 5.50 14.97
CA ARG A 138 24.30 4.44 15.29
C ARG A 138 25.68 5.02 15.63
N ILE A 139 26.20 5.92 14.80
CA ILE A 139 27.50 6.57 15.02
C ILE A 139 27.49 7.42 16.29
N LYS A 140 26.44 8.23 16.52
CA LYS A 140 26.30 9.03 17.74
C LYS A 140 26.28 8.19 19.02
N LYS A 141 25.77 6.95 18.94
CA LYS A 141 25.74 6.00 20.06
C LYS A 141 27.02 5.15 20.17
N GLY A 142 28.02 5.36 19.33
CA GLY A 142 29.27 4.58 19.34
C GLY A 142 29.08 3.11 18.97
N LEU A 143 27.99 2.75 18.29
CA LEU A 143 27.65 1.37 17.98
C LEU A 143 28.24 0.94 16.62
N SER A 144 28.76 -0.27 16.57
CA SER A 144 29.13 -0.93 15.32
C SER A 144 27.89 -1.50 14.62
N ARG A 145 27.98 -1.75 13.31
CA ARG A 145 26.91 -2.47 12.58
C ARG A 145 26.70 -3.89 13.12
N LYS A 146 27.76 -4.51 13.66
CA LYS A 146 27.70 -5.85 14.27
C LYS A 146 26.86 -5.82 15.54
N ASP A 147 27.05 -4.80 16.37
CA ASP A 147 26.34 -4.64 17.66
C ASP A 147 24.83 -4.53 17.44
N ILE A 148 24.39 -3.80 16.40
CA ILE A 148 22.98 -3.73 16.03
C ILE A 148 22.51 -5.06 15.45
N SER A 149 23.29 -5.65 14.53
CA SER A 149 22.87 -6.87 13.84
C SER A 149 22.66 -8.04 14.79
N GLU A 150 23.51 -8.19 15.81
CA GLU A 150 23.38 -9.24 16.83
C GLU A 150 22.14 -9.04 17.71
N LYS A 151 21.84 -7.80 18.11
CA LYS A 151 20.65 -7.49 18.91
C LYS A 151 19.35 -7.73 18.15
N LEU A 152 19.34 -7.49 16.84
CA LEU A 152 18.17 -7.66 15.98
C LEU A 152 18.07 -9.06 15.37
N GLY A 153 19.06 -9.93 15.56
CA GLY A 153 19.08 -11.26 14.95
C GLY A 153 19.19 -11.25 13.42
N VAL A 154 19.83 -10.23 12.85
CA VAL A 154 20.01 -10.07 11.39
C VAL A 154 21.47 -10.09 11.01
N THR A 155 21.77 -10.16 9.71
CA THR A 155 23.16 -10.08 9.26
C THR A 155 23.69 -8.64 9.34
N LYS A 156 25.01 -8.48 9.55
CA LYS A 156 25.69 -7.18 9.40
C LYS A 156 25.43 -6.55 8.02
N ARG A 157 25.28 -7.38 6.98
CA ARG A 157 24.96 -6.95 5.61
C ARG A 157 23.58 -6.28 5.56
N THR A 158 22.59 -6.81 6.26
CA THR A 158 21.24 -6.22 6.36
C THR A 158 21.30 -4.79 6.91
N ILE A 159 22.02 -4.58 8.02
CA ILE A 159 22.21 -3.23 8.61
C ILE A 159 22.92 -2.30 7.63
N CYS A 160 23.97 -2.80 6.95
CA CYS A 160 24.69 -2.04 5.93
C CYS A 160 23.78 -1.62 4.76
N SER A 161 22.93 -2.53 4.29
CA SER A 161 22.02 -2.24 3.18
C SER A 161 20.94 -1.22 3.55
N TYR A 162 20.43 -1.24 4.79
CA TYR A 162 19.53 -0.18 5.27
C TYR A 162 20.22 1.17 5.34
N GLU A 163 21.44 1.24 5.89
CA GLU A 163 22.19 2.50 6.01
C GLU A 163 22.65 3.10 4.68
N ASN A 164 22.80 2.27 3.65
CA ASN A 164 23.19 2.71 2.31
C ASN A 164 21.96 2.87 1.39
N GLU A 165 20.75 2.81 1.95
CA GLU A 165 19.47 2.89 1.24
C GLU A 165 19.26 1.86 0.13
N SER A 166 20.07 0.81 0.06
CA SER A 166 19.95 -0.25 -0.95
C SER A 166 18.82 -1.23 -0.69
N MET A 167 18.17 -1.13 0.48
CA MET A 167 16.89 -1.80 0.77
C MET A 167 15.67 -0.95 0.41
N ARG A 168 15.84 0.33 0.01
CA ARG A 168 14.73 1.12 -0.52
C ARG A 168 14.36 0.60 -1.92
N PRO A 169 13.07 0.33 -2.17
CA PRO A 169 12.57 -0.35 -3.37
C PRO A 169 12.57 0.45 -4.66
#